data_AF-A0A2V8IMR8-F1
#
_entry.id   AF-A0A2V8IMR8-F1
#
_cell.length_a   1.000
_cell.length_b   1.000
_cell.length_c   1.000
_cell.angle_alpha   90.00
_cell.angle_beta   90.00
_cell.angle_gamma   90.00
#
_symmetry.space_group_name_H-M   'P 1'
#
loop_
_entity.id
_entity.type
_entity.pdbx_description
1 polymer ?
#
loop_
_entity_poly.entity_id
_entity_poly.type
_entity_poly.pdbx_seq_one_letter_code
_entity_poly.pdbx_strand_id
1 'polypeptide(L)'
;MKFYARYFNAVEINSTFYRPCGAKTAESWAKRTPDDFEFTVKVWQQFTHGKTEWTTLEVENFKSGIAPLAEAEKLGCLLFQFPASFKHTTETMNRLTALLDIF
;
A
#
# COMPACT_ATOMS: atom_id res chain seq x y z
N MET A 1 -0.44 2.22 17.31
CA MET A 1 -0.75 0.79 17.11
C MET A 1 -1.16 0.09 18.39
N LYS A 2 -0.28 -0.20 19.36
CA LYS A 2 -0.66 -0.96 20.59
C LYS A 2 -1.97 -0.55 21.31
N PHE A 3 -2.27 0.74 21.44
CA PHE A 3 -3.52 1.19 22.07
C PHE A 3 -4.74 1.01 21.16
N TYR A 4 -4.62 1.42 19.89
CA TYR A 4 -5.66 1.30 18.87
C TYR A 4 -6.08 -0.17 18.66
N ALA A 5 -5.10 -1.07 18.57
CA ALA A 5 -5.31 -2.51 18.35
C ALA A 5 -5.98 -3.25 19.53
N ARG A 6 -6.33 -2.55 20.63
CA ARG A 6 -7.17 -3.09 21.70
C ARG A 6 -8.66 -2.99 21.38
N TYR A 7 -9.02 -2.11 20.46
CA TYR A 7 -10.42 -1.78 20.16
C TYR A 7 -10.82 -2.14 18.73
N PHE A 8 -9.84 -2.18 17.82
CA PHE A 8 -10.05 -2.50 16.42
C PHE A 8 -9.06 -3.58 15.99
N ASN A 9 -9.47 -4.40 15.02
CA ASN A 9 -8.68 -5.46 14.42
C ASN A 9 -8.13 -5.08 13.03
N ALA A 10 -8.42 -3.89 12.52
CA ALA A 10 -7.89 -3.44 11.24
C ALA A 10 -7.64 -1.93 11.18
N VAL A 11 -6.73 -1.51 10.29
CA VAL A 11 -6.48 -0.10 9.99
C VAL A 11 -6.02 0.12 8.54
N GLU A 12 -6.47 1.21 7.93
CA GLU A 12 -5.88 1.72 6.70
C GLU A 12 -4.71 2.67 7.01
N ILE A 13 -3.54 2.37 6.44
CA ILE A 13 -2.36 3.22 6.50
C ILE A 13 -2.39 4.20 5.32
N ASN A 14 -2.70 5.46 5.62
CA ASN A 14 -2.73 6.54 4.62
C ASN A 14 -1.38 7.27 4.47
N SER A 15 -0.45 7.13 5.43
CA SER A 15 0.86 7.81 5.34
C SER A 15 1.71 7.33 4.15
N THR A 16 1.54 6.07 3.73
CA THR A 16 2.21 5.45 2.58
C THR A 16 1.82 6.07 1.24
N PHE A 17 0.64 6.70 1.18
CA PHE A 17 0.18 7.45 0.01
C PHE A 17 1.12 8.60 -0.35
N TYR A 18 1.68 9.29 0.65
CA TYR A 18 2.57 10.43 0.42
C TYR A 18 4.02 10.00 0.19
N ARG A 19 4.46 8.94 0.88
CA ARG A 19 5.83 8.40 0.78
C ARG A 19 5.84 6.90 1.11
N PRO A 20 6.55 6.06 0.34
CA PRO A 20 6.72 4.65 0.68
C PRO A 20 7.21 4.47 2.12
N CYS A 21 6.66 3.52 2.85
CA CYS A 21 7.17 3.20 4.18
C CYS A 21 8.48 2.41 4.08
N GLY A 22 9.36 2.55 5.07
CA GLY A 22 10.52 1.68 5.18
C GLY A 22 10.16 0.36 5.88
N ALA A 23 10.83 -0.73 5.50
CA ALA A 23 10.61 -2.07 6.07
C ALA A 23 10.64 -2.09 7.61
N LYS A 24 11.59 -1.39 8.25
CA LYS A 24 11.65 -1.29 9.73
C LYS A 24 10.38 -0.69 10.36
N THR A 25 9.71 0.21 9.65
CA THR A 25 8.46 0.82 10.11
C THR A 25 7.32 -0.19 10.03
N ALA A 26 7.18 -0.87 8.89
CA ALA A 26 6.22 -1.95 8.70
C ALA A 26 6.40 -3.08 9.73
N GLU A 27 7.64 -3.52 9.95
CA GLU A 27 8.00 -4.51 10.97
C GLU A 27 7.59 -4.05 12.38
N SER A 28 7.84 -2.77 12.71
CA SER A 28 7.41 -2.20 13.99
C SER A 28 5.90 -2.20 14.16
N TRP A 29 5.13 -1.97 13.09
CA TRP A 29 3.67 -2.05 13.14
C TRP A 29 3.21 -3.48 13.39
N ALA A 30 3.69 -4.45 12.61
CA ALA A 30 3.34 -5.86 12.75
C ALA A 30 3.64 -6.41 14.16
N LYS A 31 4.78 -6.03 14.76
CA LYS A 31 5.18 -6.42 16.13
C LYS A 31 4.34 -5.76 17.23
N ARG A 32 3.61 -4.67 16.92
CA ARG A 32 2.86 -3.87 17.89
C ARG A 32 1.36 -4.10 17.83
N THR A 33 0.91 -5.05 17.01
CA THR A 33 -0.49 -5.45 16.87
C THR A 33 -0.64 -6.96 17.06
N PRO A 34 -1.82 -7.44 17.51
CA PRO A 34 -2.15 -8.87 17.57
C PRO A 34 -1.98 -9.58 16.24
N ASP A 35 -1.96 -10.92 16.26
CA ASP A 35 -1.73 -11.75 15.08
C ASP A 35 -2.88 -11.72 14.07
N ASP A 36 -4.10 -11.52 14.54
CA ASP A 36 -5.32 -11.36 13.76
C ASP A 36 -5.59 -9.90 13.31
N PHE A 37 -4.61 -9.02 13.45
CA PHE A 37 -4.76 -7.61 13.08
C PHE A 37 -4.35 -7.35 11.62
N GLU A 38 -5.25 -6.76 10.84
CA GLU A 38 -5.03 -6.48 9.41
C GLU A 38 -4.66 -5.03 9.10
N PHE A 39 -3.76 -4.84 8.16
CA PHE A 39 -3.41 -3.55 7.59
C PHE A 39 -3.85 -3.48 6.14
N THR A 40 -4.62 -2.45 5.81
CA THR A 40 -4.76 -1.98 4.43
C THR A 40 -3.70 -0.94 4.16
N VAL A 41 -2.88 -1.12 3.13
CA VAL A 41 -1.87 -0.11 2.76
C VAL A 41 -2.37 0.67 1.56
N LYS A 42 -2.51 1.98 1.72
CA LYS A 42 -2.77 2.85 0.58
C LYS A 42 -1.51 3.02 -0.23
N VAL A 43 -1.60 2.71 -1.52
CA VAL A 43 -0.43 2.71 -2.41
C VAL A 43 0.12 4.12 -2.58
N TRP A 44 1.42 4.21 -2.85
CA TRP A 44 2.07 5.49 -3.05
C TRP A 44 1.45 6.25 -4.23
N GLN A 45 1.16 7.54 -4.03
CA GLN A 45 0.43 8.36 -5.01
C GLN A 45 1.12 8.46 -6.37
N GLN A 46 2.41 8.18 -6.47
CA GLN A 46 3.11 8.10 -7.77
C GLN A 46 2.45 7.07 -8.70
N PHE A 47 1.92 5.97 -8.16
CA PHE A 47 1.27 4.94 -8.96
C PHE A 47 -0.13 5.36 -9.43
N THR A 48 -0.91 6.07 -8.60
CA THR A 48 -2.32 6.39 -8.90
C THR A 48 -2.58 7.83 -9.38
N HIS A 49 -1.75 8.78 -8.97
CA HIS A 49 -1.87 10.23 -9.25
C HIS A 49 -0.66 10.80 -10.01
N GLY A 50 0.42 10.02 -10.15
CA GLY A 50 1.63 10.43 -10.87
C GLY A 50 1.33 10.75 -12.34
N LYS A 51 2.00 11.78 -12.86
CA LYS A 51 1.93 12.18 -14.28
C LYS A 51 2.92 11.43 -15.16
N THR A 52 3.82 10.66 -14.55
CA THR A 52 4.84 9.86 -15.23
C THR A 52 4.61 8.38 -14.91
N GLU A 53 5.15 7.53 -15.77
CA GLU A 53 5.29 6.11 -15.45
C GLU A 53 6.20 5.91 -14.25
N TRP A 54 5.95 4.82 -13.51
CA TRP A 54 6.83 4.38 -12.45
C TRP A 54 7.95 3.51 -13.01
N THR A 55 9.06 3.49 -12.29
CA THR A 55 10.19 2.62 -12.57
C THR A 55 10.05 1.29 -11.81
N THR A 56 10.72 0.25 -12.31
CA THR A 56 10.82 -1.04 -11.60
C THR A 56 11.38 -0.85 -10.19
N LEU A 57 12.38 0.01 -10.03
CA LEU A 57 13.01 0.30 -8.73
C LEU A 57 12.02 0.95 -7.74
N GLU A 58 11.13 1.84 -8.20
CA GLU A 58 10.11 2.43 -7.34
C GLU A 58 9.10 1.39 -6.83
N VAL A 59 8.68 0.47 -7.72
CA VAL A 59 7.81 -0.65 -7.37
C VAL A 59 8.49 -1.57 -6.37
N GLU A 60 9.74 -1.98 -6.64
CA GLU A 60 10.53 -2.85 -5.76
C GLU A 60 10.71 -2.21 -4.39
N ASN A 61 11.07 -0.92 -4.33
CA ASN A 61 11.21 -0.20 -3.07
C ASN A 61 9.91 -0.14 -2.28
N PHE A 62 8.77 0.11 -2.94
CA PHE A 62 7.47 0.10 -2.27
C PHE A 62 7.14 -1.29 -1.72
N LYS A 63 7.27 -2.34 -2.54
CA LYS A 63 7.03 -3.74 -2.14
C LYS A 63 7.92 -4.15 -0.96
N SER A 64 9.22 -3.87 -1.05
CA SER A 64 10.19 -4.14 0.02
C SER A 64 9.85 -3.41 1.32
N GLY A 65 9.30 -2.19 1.19
CA GLY A 65 8.87 -1.38 2.32
C GLY A 65 7.71 -1.97 3.11
N ILE A 66 6.80 -2.69 2.44
CA ILE A 66 5.60 -3.29 3.05
C ILE A 66 5.71 -4.80 3.26
N ALA A 67 6.73 -5.45 2.70
CA ALA A 67 6.97 -6.89 2.78
C ALA A 67 6.84 -7.45 4.22
N PRO A 68 7.33 -6.78 5.29
CA PRO A 68 7.16 -7.28 6.65
C PRO A 68 5.70 -7.43 7.11
N LEU A 69 4.76 -6.69 6.52
CA LEU A 69 3.32 -6.88 6.81
C LEU A 69 2.80 -8.14 6.11
N ALA A 70 3.23 -8.41 4.88
CA ALA A 70 2.85 -9.60 4.13
C ALA A 70 3.47 -10.87 4.73
N GLU A 71 4.75 -10.83 5.08
CA GLU A 71 5.48 -11.93 5.75
C GLU A 71 4.88 -12.28 7.12
N ALA A 72 4.32 -11.29 7.82
CA ALA A 72 3.62 -11.49 9.08
C ALA A 72 2.15 -11.91 8.91
N GLU A 73 1.68 -12.12 7.67
CA GLU A 73 0.27 -12.43 7.32
C GLU A 73 -0.73 -11.35 7.79
N LYS A 74 -0.28 -10.10 7.89
CA LYS A 74 -1.07 -8.95 8.37
C LYS A 74 -1.37 -7.93 7.27
N LEU A 75 -0.94 -8.15 6.03
CA LEU A 75 -1.30 -7.30 4.89
C LEU A 75 -2.64 -7.77 4.30
N GLY A 76 -3.73 -7.11 4.66
CA GLY A 76 -5.08 -7.48 4.20
C GLY A 76 -5.33 -7.09 2.75
N CYS A 77 -4.99 -5.85 2.36
CA CYS A 77 -5.08 -5.42 0.96
C CYS A 77 -4.23 -4.19 0.64
N LEU A 78 -4.01 -3.97 -0.66
CA LEU A 78 -3.49 -2.73 -1.22
C LEU A 78 -4.64 -1.89 -1.76
N LEU A 79 -4.77 -0.65 -1.28
CA LEU A 79 -5.79 0.28 -1.75
C LEU A 79 -5.22 1.17 -2.87
N PHE A 80 -5.73 0.96 -4.08
CA PHE A 80 -5.51 1.82 -5.25
C PHE A 80 -6.65 2.83 -5.38
N GLN A 81 -6.51 3.99 -4.71
CA GLN A 81 -7.43 5.10 -4.89
C GLN A 81 -6.93 6.04 -5.99
N PHE A 82 -7.78 6.31 -6.99
CA PHE A 82 -7.50 7.21 -8.12
C PHE A 82 -8.15 8.59 -7.95
N PRO A 83 -7.60 9.65 -8.59
CA PRO A 83 -8.20 10.98 -8.57
C PRO A 83 -9.52 11.01 -9.35
N ALA A 84 -10.38 12.01 -9.07
CA ALA A 84 -11.65 12.18 -9.77
C ALA A 84 -11.52 12.38 -11.29
N SER A 85 -10.35 12.79 -11.77
CA SER A 85 -9.99 12.93 -13.18
C SER A 85 -9.72 11.60 -13.88
N PHE A 86 -9.55 10.49 -13.14
CA PHE A 86 -9.36 9.16 -13.71
C PHE A 86 -10.70 8.67 -14.29
N LYS A 87 -10.88 8.86 -15.59
CA LYS A 87 -12.09 8.47 -16.33
C LYS A 87 -11.80 7.25 -17.18
N HIS A 88 -12.84 6.45 -17.45
CA HIS A 88 -12.72 5.26 -18.28
C HIS A 88 -12.27 5.63 -19.70
N THR A 89 -11.02 5.30 -20.01
CA THR A 89 -10.37 5.48 -21.31
C THR A 89 -9.42 4.31 -21.55
N THR A 90 -8.98 4.08 -22.79
CA THR A 90 -8.02 3.02 -23.09
C THR A 90 -6.72 3.19 -22.31
N GLU A 91 -6.22 4.43 -22.17
CA GLU A 91 -5.00 4.74 -21.44
C GLU A 91 -5.12 4.41 -19.94
N THR A 92 -6.23 4.80 -19.30
CA THR A 92 -6.44 4.53 -17.87
C THR A 92 -6.66 3.05 -17.60
N MET A 93 -7.32 2.34 -18.51
CA MET A 93 -7.46 0.88 -18.42
C MET A 93 -6.13 0.16 -18.59
N ASN A 94 -5.29 0.58 -19.54
CA ASN A 94 -3.94 0.02 -19.70
C ASN A 94 -3.11 0.24 -18.43
N ARG A 95 -3.19 1.44 -17.83
CA ARG A 95 -2.52 1.73 -16.56
C ARG A 95 -3.04 0.86 -15.41
N LEU A 96 -4.35 0.67 -15.30
CA LEU A 96 -4.95 -0.19 -14.28
C LEU A 96 -4.50 -1.64 -14.44
N THR A 97 -4.54 -2.19 -15.65
CA THR A 97 -4.05 -3.54 -15.94
C THR A 97 -2.57 -3.68 -15.58
N ALA A 98 -1.73 -2.71 -15.95
CA ALA A 98 -0.31 -2.72 -15.61
C ALA A 98 -0.08 -2.73 -14.09
N LEU A 99 -0.89 -2.01 -13.30
CA LEU A 99 -0.80 -2.05 -11.84
C LEU A 99 -1.21 -3.42 -11.26
N LEU A 100 -2.24 -4.04 -11.82
CA LEU A 100 -2.70 -5.38 -11.40
C LEU A 100 -1.69 -6.47 -11.75
N ASP A 101 -0.98 -6.36 -12.88
CA ASP A 101 0.05 -7.33 -13.25
C ASP A 101 1.29 -7.22 -12.36
N ILE A 102 1.57 -6.02 -11.87
CA ILE A 102 2.75 -5.73 -11.08
C ILE A 102 2.57 -6.10 -9.60
N PHE A 103 1.38 -5.94 -9.02
CA PHE A 103 1.14 -6.10 -7.57
C PHE A 103 0.41 -7.38 -7.22
#